data_AF-A0A352MUX9-F1
#
_entry.id   AF-A0A352MUX9-F1
#
_cell.length_a   1.000
_cell.length_b   1.000
_cell.length_c   1.000
_cell.angle_alpha   90.00
_cell.angle_beta   90.00
_cell.angle_gamma   90.00
#
_symmetry.space_group_name_H-M   'P 1'
#
loop_
_entity.id
_entity.type
_entity.pdbx_description
1 polymer ?
#
loop_
_entity_poly.entity_id
_entity_poly.type
_entity_poly.pdbx_seq_one_letter_code
_entity_poly.pdbx_strand_id
1 'polypeptide(L)'
;MYDLIVTKQKNNKTKLLIILLVICFLLGLFFIIGINKINIANNKDIQVVKMTEIDINDVIAKQKNLEIRSRNKFALTQEQIDRISNIYSSSEEKRAFLTFDDGPSKTVTPLILDLLKQENIKATFFVLGSRVEYNPKIINRIFEEGHYIANHGYSHKYSSIYTSIESVLDEYNKTEQCIKTALKNDDYNSRVFRFPRTVL
;
A
#
# COMPACT_ATOMS: atom_id res chain seq x y z
N MET A 1 55.08 91.06 9.96
CA MET A 1 53.74 91.61 9.75
C MET A 1 52.89 90.47 9.24
N TYR A 2 51.92 90.00 10.03
CA TYR A 2 51.19 88.75 9.83
C TYR A 2 50.03 88.93 8.83
N ASP A 3 49.96 88.11 7.78
CA ASP A 3 48.78 87.99 6.94
C ASP A 3 47.78 87.01 7.56
N LEU A 4 46.60 87.52 7.91
CA LEU A 4 45.48 86.73 8.43
C LEU A 4 44.74 86.06 7.28
N ILE A 5 44.80 84.73 7.22
CA ILE A 5 43.98 83.89 6.33
C ILE A 5 42.54 83.86 6.86
N VAL A 6 41.60 84.46 6.13
CA VAL A 6 40.16 84.31 6.40
C VAL A 6 39.67 83.02 5.77
N THR A 7 39.44 81.98 6.59
CA THR A 7 38.76 80.75 6.13
C THR A 7 37.24 80.93 6.19
N LYS A 8 36.58 80.85 5.02
CA LYS A 8 35.12 80.94 4.87
C LYS A 8 34.44 79.68 5.44
N GLN A 9 33.59 79.85 6.46
CA GLN A 9 32.88 78.77 7.14
C GLN A 9 31.85 78.10 6.18
N LYS A 10 32.03 76.81 5.88
CA LYS A 10 31.21 76.04 4.94
C LYS A 10 29.89 75.62 5.63
N ASN A 11 28.75 75.91 5.01
CA ASN A 11 27.42 75.83 5.61
C ASN A 11 26.96 74.36 5.79
N ASN A 12 26.97 73.85 7.03
CA ASN A 12 26.70 72.44 7.35
C ASN A 12 25.20 72.06 7.35
N LYS A 13 24.30 73.04 7.25
CA LYS A 13 22.84 72.82 7.29
C LYS A 13 22.30 72.02 6.10
N THR A 14 22.82 72.26 4.90
CA THR A 14 22.44 71.52 3.69
C THR A 14 22.89 70.06 3.72
N LYS A 15 24.06 69.76 4.29
CA LYS A 15 24.51 68.38 4.49
C LYS A 15 23.62 67.62 5.48
N LEU A 16 23.21 68.27 6.57
CA LEU A 16 22.31 67.68 7.55
C LEU A 16 20.93 67.37 6.96
N LEU A 17 20.40 68.28 6.12
CA LEU A 17 19.13 68.07 5.42
C LEU A 17 19.16 66.85 4.49
N ILE A 18 20.26 66.69 3.73
CA ILE A 18 20.43 65.53 2.83
C ILE A 18 20.50 64.22 3.63
N ILE A 19 21.21 64.20 4.75
CA ILE A 19 21.29 63.00 5.61
C ILE A 19 19.90 62.63 6.15
N LEU A 20 19.11 63.62 6.59
CA LEU A 20 17.76 63.37 7.10
C LEU A 20 16.84 62.79 6.01
N LEU A 21 16.92 63.30 4.78
CA LEU A 21 16.16 62.78 3.64
C LEU A 21 16.52 61.33 3.31
N VAL A 22 17.81 60.97 3.36
CA VAL A 22 18.26 59.58 3.14
C VAL A 22 17.74 58.64 4.22
N ILE A 23 17.75 59.06 5.49
CA ILE A 23 17.22 58.25 6.60
C ILE A 23 15.70 58.04 6.43
N CYS A 24 14.94 59.09 6.12
CA CYS A 24 13.50 58.97 5.87
C CYS A 24 13.19 58.03 4.70
N PHE A 25 13.99 58.08 3.63
CA PHE A 25 13.84 57.19 2.49
C PHE A 25 14.10 55.71 2.85
N LEU A 26 15.15 55.44 3.63
CA LEU A 26 15.48 54.10 4.10
C LEU A 26 14.40 53.54 5.05
N LEU A 27 13.85 54.36 5.94
CA LEU A 27 12.74 53.98 6.81
C LEU A 27 11.47 53.66 6.00
N GLY A 28 11.18 54.44 4.95
CA GLY A 28 10.07 54.18 4.03
C GLY A 28 10.21 52.84 3.29
N LEU A 29 11.41 52.52 2.80
CA LEU A 29 11.70 51.22 2.18
C LEU A 29 11.47 50.05 3.14
N PHE A 30 11.91 50.19 4.39
CA PHE A 30 11.73 49.16 5.42
C PHE A 30 10.24 48.91 5.72
N PHE A 31 9.43 49.98 5.73
CA PHE A 31 8.00 49.91 5.96
C PHE A 31 7.25 49.23 4.80
N ILE A 32 7.61 49.53 3.55
CA ILE A 32 7.04 48.89 2.35
C ILE A 32 7.34 47.38 2.34
N ILE A 33 8.58 46.99 2.65
CA ILE A 33 8.98 45.58 2.74
C ILE A 33 8.20 44.86 3.86
N GLY A 34 8.00 45.53 5.01
CA GLY A 34 7.21 45.01 6.13
C GLY A 34 5.76 44.73 5.75
N ILE A 35 5.09 45.68 5.08
CA ILE A 35 3.70 45.52 4.61
C ILE A 35 3.57 44.35 3.63
N ASN A 36 4.49 44.23 2.67
CA ASN A 36 4.46 43.14 1.69
C ASN A 36 4.64 41.77 2.34
N LYS A 37 5.48 41.64 3.37
CA LYS A 37 5.68 40.37 4.09
C LYS A 37 4.42 39.93 4.85
N ILE A 38 3.68 40.88 5.45
CA ILE A 38 2.41 40.62 6.14
C ILE A 38 1.33 40.17 5.15
N ASN A 39 1.22 40.82 3.99
CA ASN A 39 0.26 40.43 2.95
C ASN A 39 0.53 39.03 2.37
N ILE A 40 1.80 38.66 2.21
CA ILE A 40 2.19 37.32 1.73
C ILE A 40 1.85 36.23 2.75
N ALA A 41 2.01 36.50 4.05
CA ALA A 41 1.65 35.56 5.11
C ALA A 41 0.13 35.30 5.13
N ASN A 42 -0.68 36.36 5.11
CA ASN A 42 -2.14 36.25 5.12
C ASN A 42 -2.70 35.46 3.91
N ASN A 43 -2.07 35.60 2.73
CA ASN A 43 -2.52 34.89 1.52
C ASN A 43 -2.21 33.38 1.54
N LYS A 44 -1.15 32.96 2.24
CA LYS A 44 -0.82 31.54 2.43
C LYS A 44 -1.80 30.84 3.37
N ASP A 45 -2.16 31.50 4.48
CA ASP A 45 -3.11 30.94 5.45
C ASP A 45 -4.51 30.78 4.83
N ILE A 46 -4.94 31.70 3.96
CA ILE A 46 -6.23 31.63 3.24
C ILE A 46 -6.28 30.48 2.21
N GLN A 47 -5.15 30.12 1.57
CA GLN A 47 -5.09 28.98 0.65
C GLN A 47 -5.14 27.63 1.36
N VAL A 48 -4.50 27.50 2.53
CA VAL A 48 -4.49 26.24 3.30
C VAL A 48 -5.88 25.91 3.86
N VAL A 49 -6.64 26.93 4.28
CA VAL A 49 -8.00 26.76 4.83
C VAL A 49 -9.04 26.39 3.76
N LYS A 50 -8.84 26.75 2.49
CA LYS A 50 -9.75 26.37 1.39
C LYS A 50 -9.60 24.93 0.90
N MET A 51 -8.52 24.23 1.28
CA MET A 51 -8.21 22.90 0.77
C MET A 51 -8.73 21.76 1.66
N THR A 52 -9.39 22.08 2.78
CA THR A 52 -9.85 21.12 3.79
C THR A 52 -11.36 20.79 3.77
N GLU A 53 -12.14 21.35 2.85
CA GLU A 53 -13.51 20.84 2.58
C GLU A 53 -13.46 19.72 1.53
N ILE A 54 -12.75 18.65 1.84
CA ILE A 54 -13.11 17.35 1.28
C ILE A 54 -14.40 16.97 2.00
N ASP A 55 -15.52 16.89 1.28
CA ASP A 55 -16.83 16.56 1.85
C ASP A 55 -16.71 15.21 2.59
N ILE A 56 -16.69 15.31 3.93
CA ILE A 56 -16.58 14.17 4.83
C ILE A 56 -17.73 13.19 4.55
N ASN A 57 -18.88 13.66 4.07
CA ASN A 57 -20.00 12.81 3.71
C ASN A 57 -19.71 11.97 2.45
N ASP A 58 -18.99 12.50 1.48
CA ASP A 58 -18.58 11.75 0.29
C ASP A 58 -17.55 10.68 0.62
N VAL A 59 -16.61 10.98 1.53
CA VAL A 59 -15.64 9.99 2.03
C VAL A 59 -16.36 8.89 2.80
N ILE A 60 -17.28 9.24 3.70
CA ILE A 60 -18.09 8.28 4.49
C ILE A 60 -19.00 7.46 3.56
N ALA A 61 -19.66 8.07 2.58
CA ALA A 61 -20.52 7.37 1.62
C ALA A 61 -19.71 6.40 0.76
N LYS A 62 -18.53 6.79 0.30
CA LYS A 62 -17.62 5.93 -0.46
C LYS A 62 -17.12 4.77 0.39
N GLN A 63 -16.79 5.01 1.66
CA GLN A 63 -16.33 3.99 2.60
C GLN A 63 -17.45 3.00 2.94
N LYS A 64 -18.67 3.48 3.21
CA LYS A 64 -19.85 2.65 3.44
C LYS A 64 -20.23 1.82 2.22
N ASN A 65 -20.14 2.39 1.01
CA ASN A 65 -20.36 1.64 -0.23
C ASN A 65 -19.28 0.58 -0.49
N LEU A 66 -18.01 0.85 -0.13
CA LEU A 66 -16.94 -0.13 -0.18
C LEU A 66 -17.17 -1.28 0.81
N GLU A 67 -17.66 -1.00 2.01
CA GLU A 67 -18.04 -2.02 3.00
C GLU A 67 -19.26 -2.84 2.60
N ILE A 68 -20.27 -2.22 1.99
CA ILE A 68 -21.45 -2.93 1.46
C ILE A 68 -21.04 -3.81 0.28
N ARG A 69 -20.18 -3.29 -0.62
CA ARG A 69 -19.65 -4.04 -1.75
C ARG A 69 -18.76 -5.19 -1.30
N SER A 70 -17.94 -5.00 -0.26
CA SER A 70 -17.15 -6.09 0.31
C SER A 70 -18.03 -7.14 0.98
N ARG A 71 -19.03 -6.75 1.79
CA ARG A 71 -20.03 -7.70 2.35
C ARG A 71 -20.73 -8.51 1.26
N ASN A 72 -21.24 -7.86 0.22
CA ASN A 72 -21.99 -8.52 -0.85
C ASN A 72 -21.09 -9.40 -1.73
N LYS A 73 -19.78 -9.08 -1.85
CA LYS A 73 -18.80 -9.93 -2.56
C LYS A 73 -18.49 -11.24 -1.83
N PHE A 74 -18.73 -11.30 -0.52
CA PHE A 74 -18.40 -12.47 0.32
C PHE A 74 -19.62 -13.15 0.95
N ALA A 75 -20.84 -12.74 0.62
CA ALA A 75 -22.04 -13.44 1.07
C ALA A 75 -22.07 -14.84 0.44
N LEU A 76 -22.01 -15.87 1.28
CA LEU A 76 -22.13 -17.26 0.85
C LEU A 76 -23.55 -17.50 0.31
N THR A 77 -23.65 -18.24 -0.79
CA THR A 77 -24.94 -18.73 -1.25
C THR A 77 -25.51 -19.74 -0.26
N GLN A 78 -26.83 -19.93 -0.26
CA GLN A 78 -27.46 -20.95 0.58
C GLN A 78 -26.84 -22.34 0.32
N GLU A 79 -26.56 -22.66 -0.94
CA GLU A 79 -25.88 -23.89 -1.34
C GLU A 79 -24.48 -24.03 -0.72
N GLN A 80 -23.71 -22.94 -0.65
CA GLN A 80 -22.39 -22.95 0.00
C GLN A 80 -22.52 -23.13 1.52
N ILE A 81 -23.52 -22.52 2.14
CA ILE A 81 -23.84 -22.69 3.57
C ILE A 81 -24.21 -24.14 3.85
N ASP A 82 -25.08 -24.73 3.02
CA ASP A 82 -25.51 -26.12 3.16
C ASP A 82 -24.35 -27.09 2.91
N ARG A 83 -23.43 -26.78 1.98
CA ARG A 83 -22.22 -27.57 1.79
C ARG A 83 -21.32 -27.51 3.02
N ILE A 84 -21.09 -26.32 3.60
CA ILE A 84 -20.25 -26.15 4.79
C ILE A 84 -20.85 -26.83 6.02
N SER A 85 -22.16 -26.71 6.25
CA SER A 85 -22.83 -27.39 7.36
C SER A 85 -22.69 -28.91 7.23
N ASN A 86 -22.74 -29.42 6.00
CA ASN A 86 -22.55 -30.83 5.68
C ASN A 86 -21.09 -31.33 5.71
N ILE A 87 -20.09 -30.46 5.88
CA ILE A 87 -18.69 -30.89 6.07
C ILE A 87 -18.50 -31.52 7.46
N TYR A 88 -19.14 -30.95 8.48
CA TYR A 88 -18.92 -31.31 9.89
C TYR A 88 -20.07 -32.09 10.53
N SER A 89 -21.25 -32.12 9.91
CA SER A 89 -22.29 -33.07 10.33
C SER A 89 -21.81 -34.49 10.05
N SER A 90 -22.23 -35.43 10.90
CA SER A 90 -21.85 -36.84 10.85
C SER A 90 -22.48 -37.54 9.64
N SER A 91 -22.09 -37.14 8.42
CA SER A 91 -22.39 -37.89 7.22
C SER A 91 -21.77 -39.28 7.37
N GLU A 92 -22.51 -40.33 7.04
CA GLU A 92 -21.99 -41.71 7.03
C GLU A 92 -20.79 -41.89 6.08
N GLU A 93 -20.55 -40.91 5.21
CA GLU A 93 -19.45 -40.88 4.26
C GLU A 93 -18.10 -40.52 4.90
N LYS A 94 -17.12 -41.40 4.74
CA LYS A 94 -15.72 -41.12 5.08
C LYS A 94 -15.12 -40.16 4.06
N ARG A 95 -14.66 -38.99 4.52
CA ARG A 95 -14.04 -37.96 3.68
C ARG A 95 -12.59 -37.71 4.08
N ALA A 96 -11.75 -37.48 3.08
CA ALA A 96 -10.36 -37.03 3.26
C ALA A 96 -10.07 -35.87 2.32
N PHE A 97 -9.33 -34.87 2.78
CA PHE A 97 -8.93 -33.71 2.00
C PHE A 97 -7.44 -33.80 1.70
N LEU A 98 -7.10 -33.96 0.41
CA LEU A 98 -5.73 -34.06 -0.03
C LEU A 98 -5.11 -32.67 -0.22
N THR A 99 -3.96 -32.44 0.40
CA THR A 99 -3.23 -31.18 0.29
C THR A 99 -1.76 -31.41 -0.02
N PHE A 100 -1.17 -30.57 -0.86
CA PHE A 100 0.24 -30.61 -1.23
C PHE A 100 0.92 -29.28 -0.91
N ASP A 101 2.07 -29.33 -0.24
CA ASP A 101 2.86 -28.15 0.13
C ASP A 101 4.06 -27.98 -0.81
N ASP A 102 4.72 -26.83 -0.68
CA ASP A 102 5.96 -26.46 -1.36
C ASP A 102 5.90 -26.34 -2.88
N GLY A 103 4.76 -26.59 -3.54
CA GLY A 103 4.63 -26.47 -5.00
C GLY A 103 4.69 -25.03 -5.52
N PRO A 104 4.58 -24.81 -6.84
CA PRO A 104 4.66 -25.83 -7.89
C PRO A 104 6.10 -26.23 -8.20
N SER A 105 6.33 -27.53 -8.41
CA SER A 105 7.56 -28.07 -8.98
C SER A 105 7.38 -28.27 -10.48
N LYS A 106 8.38 -27.85 -11.28
CA LYS A 106 8.35 -28.01 -12.74
C LYS A 106 8.26 -29.48 -13.18
N THR A 107 8.83 -30.40 -12.41
CA THR A 107 8.96 -31.82 -12.76
C THR A 107 7.94 -32.71 -12.07
N VAL A 108 7.54 -32.38 -10.83
CA VAL A 108 6.69 -33.26 -10.02
C VAL A 108 5.22 -32.86 -10.07
N THR A 109 4.91 -31.56 -9.99
CA THR A 109 3.51 -31.10 -9.96
C THR A 109 2.70 -31.52 -11.19
N PRO A 110 3.23 -31.49 -12.43
CA PRO A 110 2.50 -32.00 -13.59
C PRO A 110 2.08 -33.47 -13.46
N LEU A 111 2.96 -34.32 -12.91
CA LEU A 111 2.68 -35.75 -12.71
C LEU A 111 1.57 -35.97 -11.67
N ILE A 112 1.59 -35.17 -10.59
CA ILE A 112 0.52 -35.19 -9.58
C ILE A 112 -0.81 -34.78 -10.23
N LEU A 113 -0.83 -33.73 -11.04
CA LEU A 113 -2.04 -33.27 -11.73
C LEU A 113 -2.59 -34.33 -12.70
N ASP A 114 -1.70 -34.99 -13.45
CA ASP A 114 -2.10 -36.09 -14.34
C ASP A 114 -2.78 -37.23 -13.56
N LEU A 115 -2.20 -37.65 -12.42
CA LEU A 115 -2.77 -38.69 -11.58
C LEU A 115 -4.11 -38.26 -10.95
N LEU A 116 -4.20 -37.05 -10.41
CA LEU A 116 -5.44 -36.53 -9.83
C LEU A 116 -6.57 -36.47 -10.87
N LYS A 117 -6.23 -36.11 -12.12
CA LYS A 117 -7.17 -36.13 -13.23
C LYS A 117 -7.61 -37.54 -13.59
N GLN A 118 -6.70 -38.51 -13.62
CA GLN A 118 -7.03 -39.93 -13.88
C GLN A 118 -7.97 -40.50 -12.83
N GLU A 119 -7.74 -40.17 -11.56
CA GLU A 119 -8.56 -40.62 -10.42
C GLU A 119 -9.83 -39.77 -10.21
N ASN A 120 -10.02 -38.70 -10.99
CA ASN A 120 -11.09 -37.71 -10.82
C ASN A 120 -11.15 -37.11 -9.40
N ILE A 121 -9.99 -36.83 -8.80
CA ILE A 121 -9.85 -36.28 -7.44
C ILE A 121 -9.44 -34.80 -7.51
N LYS A 122 -10.02 -33.96 -6.64
CA LYS A 122 -9.59 -32.57 -6.43
C LYS A 122 -8.74 -32.46 -5.17
N ALA A 123 -7.87 -31.45 -5.13
CA ALA A 123 -6.88 -31.27 -4.07
C ALA A 123 -6.61 -29.78 -3.86
N THR A 124 -5.96 -29.46 -2.75
CA THR A 124 -5.48 -28.11 -2.44
C THR A 124 -3.97 -28.05 -2.52
N PHE A 125 -3.43 -27.09 -3.27
CA PHE A 125 -2.00 -26.86 -3.42
C PHE A 125 -1.59 -25.61 -2.65
N PHE A 126 -0.85 -25.77 -1.56
CA PHE A 126 -0.21 -24.70 -0.84
C PHE A 126 1.09 -24.35 -1.55
N VAL A 127 1.09 -23.25 -2.30
CA VAL A 127 2.20 -22.90 -3.19
C VAL A 127 3.13 -21.86 -2.58
N LEU A 128 4.41 -21.98 -2.90
CA LEU A 128 5.42 -20.99 -2.59
C LEU A 128 5.44 -19.89 -3.65
N GLY A 129 5.31 -18.63 -3.25
CA GLY A 129 5.33 -17.49 -4.18
C GLY A 129 6.58 -17.47 -5.05
N SER A 130 7.75 -17.80 -4.50
CA SER A 130 9.00 -17.92 -5.26
C SER A 130 8.93 -18.95 -6.39
N ARG A 131 8.17 -20.04 -6.23
CA ARG A 131 8.00 -21.07 -7.27
C ARG A 131 6.90 -20.75 -8.26
N VAL A 132 5.87 -20.02 -7.82
CA VAL A 132 4.81 -19.49 -8.69
C VAL A 132 5.41 -18.61 -9.79
N GLU A 133 6.32 -17.70 -9.44
CA GLU A 133 6.96 -16.78 -10.40
C GLU A 133 7.67 -17.50 -11.55
N TYR A 134 8.33 -18.63 -11.27
CA TYR A 134 9.04 -19.41 -12.29
C TYR A 134 8.14 -20.39 -13.05
N ASN A 135 6.95 -20.71 -12.54
CA ASN A 135 6.08 -21.75 -13.10
C ASN A 135 4.61 -21.30 -13.29
N PRO A 136 4.33 -20.12 -13.87
CA PRO A 136 2.96 -19.60 -13.99
C PRO A 136 2.04 -20.51 -14.81
N LYS A 137 2.58 -21.25 -15.79
CA LYS A 137 1.80 -22.22 -16.58
C LYS A 137 1.26 -23.36 -15.73
N ILE A 138 2.03 -23.83 -14.74
CA ILE A 138 1.58 -24.90 -13.83
C ILE A 138 0.49 -24.36 -12.91
N ILE A 139 0.62 -23.12 -12.43
CA ILE A 139 -0.43 -22.47 -11.62
C ILE A 139 -1.75 -22.36 -12.38
N ASN A 140 -1.71 -21.91 -13.64
CA ASN A 140 -2.91 -21.90 -14.49
C ASN A 140 -3.49 -23.32 -14.62
N ARG A 141 -2.66 -24.33 -14.85
CA ARG A 141 -3.11 -25.72 -14.94
C ARG A 141 -3.79 -26.21 -13.66
N ILE A 142 -3.23 -25.92 -12.48
CA ILE A 142 -3.85 -26.24 -11.18
C ILE A 142 -5.26 -25.64 -11.11
N PHE A 143 -5.40 -24.35 -11.47
CA PHE A 143 -6.66 -23.64 -11.42
C PHE A 143 -7.70 -24.16 -12.44
N GLU A 144 -7.30 -24.29 -13.71
CA GLU A 144 -8.18 -24.74 -14.80
C GLU A 144 -8.64 -26.20 -14.63
N GLU A 145 -7.84 -27.04 -13.98
CA GLU A 145 -8.24 -28.41 -13.64
C GLU A 145 -9.13 -28.48 -12.38
N GLY A 146 -9.49 -27.34 -11.79
CA GLY A 146 -10.46 -27.24 -10.69
C GLY A 146 -9.89 -27.55 -9.31
N HIS A 147 -8.57 -27.48 -9.13
CA HIS A 147 -7.93 -27.59 -7.83
C HIS A 147 -7.91 -26.24 -7.10
N TYR A 148 -7.75 -26.26 -5.78
CA TYR A 148 -7.63 -25.04 -5.00
C TYR A 148 -6.16 -24.62 -4.86
N ILE A 149 -5.86 -23.33 -5.06
CA ILE A 149 -4.52 -22.77 -4.84
C ILE A 149 -4.53 -21.98 -3.53
N ALA A 150 -3.82 -22.48 -2.55
CA ALA A 150 -3.64 -21.88 -1.24
C ALA A 150 -2.22 -21.30 -1.08
N ASN A 151 -2.04 -20.43 -0.10
CA ASN A 151 -0.78 -19.68 0.09
C ASN A 151 0.11 -20.37 1.13
N HIS A 152 1.37 -20.63 0.77
CA HIS A 152 2.39 -21.21 1.66
C HIS A 152 3.56 -20.26 1.95
N GLY A 153 3.37 -18.95 1.81
CA GLY A 153 4.45 -17.98 1.91
C GLY A 153 5.34 -17.97 0.66
N TYR A 154 6.32 -17.08 0.64
CA TYR A 154 7.10 -16.78 -0.56
C TYR A 154 8.42 -17.56 -0.60
N SER A 155 9.27 -17.41 0.42
CA SER A 155 10.68 -17.79 0.37
C SER A 155 10.99 -19.16 1.00
N HIS A 156 10.14 -19.61 1.93
CA HIS A 156 10.40 -20.78 2.79
C HIS A 156 11.72 -20.65 3.62
N LYS A 157 12.16 -19.42 3.92
CA LYS A 157 13.34 -19.12 4.74
C LYS A 157 12.94 -18.72 6.16
N TYR A 158 12.82 -19.69 7.06
CA TYR A 158 12.30 -19.48 8.42
C TYR A 158 13.00 -18.37 9.21
N SER A 159 14.32 -18.26 9.09
CA SER A 159 15.12 -17.23 9.75
C SER A 159 14.77 -15.80 9.33
N SER A 160 14.04 -15.65 8.21
CA SER A 160 13.53 -14.37 7.72
C SER A 160 12.01 -14.25 7.87
N ILE A 161 11.27 -15.35 7.81
CA ILE A 161 9.80 -15.31 7.91
C ILE A 161 9.37 -14.89 9.30
N TYR A 162 10.00 -15.44 10.35
CA TYR A 162 9.53 -15.31 11.73
C TYR A 162 10.23 -14.22 12.54
N THR A 163 10.88 -13.26 11.87
CA THR A 163 11.58 -12.15 12.53
C THR A 163 10.63 -11.07 13.03
N SER A 164 9.48 -10.88 12.37
CA SER A 164 8.45 -9.93 12.79
C SER A 164 7.10 -10.27 12.15
N ILE A 165 6.03 -9.61 12.63
CA ILE A 165 4.68 -9.74 12.03
C ILE A 165 4.70 -9.25 10.58
N GLU A 166 5.40 -8.14 10.32
CA GLU A 166 5.55 -7.55 8.99
C GLU A 166 6.22 -8.54 8.04
N SER A 167 7.23 -9.27 8.51
CA SER A 167 7.94 -10.27 7.70
C SER A 167 7.00 -11.40 7.25
N VAL A 168 6.10 -11.86 8.13
CA VAL A 168 5.06 -12.84 7.78
C VAL A 168 4.05 -12.25 6.78
N LEU A 169 3.62 -11.00 7.00
CA LEU A 169 2.67 -10.33 6.11
C LEU A 169 3.26 -10.09 4.72
N ASP A 170 4.54 -9.74 4.62
CA ASP A 170 5.24 -9.56 3.36
C ASP A 170 5.32 -10.88 2.57
N GLU A 171 5.64 -11.97 3.24
CA GLU A 171 5.65 -13.33 2.65
C GLU A 171 4.26 -13.73 2.12
N TYR A 172 3.21 -13.45 2.90
CA TYR A 172 1.83 -13.69 2.50
C TYR A 172 1.44 -12.83 1.28
N ASN A 173 1.58 -11.51 1.39
CA ASN A 173 1.13 -10.54 0.38
C ASN A 173 1.87 -10.73 -0.94
N LYS A 174 3.18 -10.97 -0.89
CA LYS A 174 3.97 -11.23 -2.09
C LYS A 174 3.48 -12.49 -2.80
N THR A 175 3.19 -13.55 -2.05
CA THR A 175 2.68 -14.81 -2.63
C THR A 175 1.29 -14.65 -3.22
N GLU A 176 0.38 -13.91 -2.57
CA GLU A 176 -0.93 -13.57 -3.16
C GLU A 176 -0.76 -12.85 -4.50
N GLN A 177 0.16 -11.88 -4.58
CA GLN A 177 0.42 -11.14 -5.80
C GLN A 177 0.99 -12.04 -6.90
N CYS A 178 1.91 -12.96 -6.57
CA CYS A 178 2.43 -13.93 -7.52
C CYS A 178 1.30 -14.81 -8.10
N ILE A 179 0.39 -15.31 -7.24
CA ILE A 179 -0.73 -16.16 -7.67
C ILE A 179 -1.68 -15.38 -8.60
N LYS A 180 -2.12 -14.19 -8.19
CA LYS A 180 -2.99 -13.32 -9.02
C LYS A 180 -2.38 -13.03 -10.38
N THR A 181 -1.08 -12.69 -10.38
CA THR A 181 -0.32 -12.39 -11.61
C THR A 181 -0.25 -13.62 -12.51
N ALA A 182 0.04 -14.80 -11.96
CA ALA A 182 0.10 -16.05 -12.72
C ALA A 182 -1.26 -16.40 -13.36
N LEU A 183 -2.35 -16.19 -12.62
CA LEU A 183 -3.72 -16.45 -13.10
C LEU A 183 -4.31 -15.33 -13.96
N LYS A 184 -3.65 -14.16 -14.03
CA LYS A 184 -4.21 -12.93 -14.61
C LYS A 184 -5.59 -12.61 -14.04
N ASN A 185 -5.76 -12.80 -12.73
CA ASN A 185 -7.02 -12.62 -12.03
C ASN A 185 -6.79 -11.87 -10.71
N ASP A 186 -7.01 -10.55 -10.75
CA ASP A 186 -6.80 -9.66 -9.59
C ASP A 186 -7.79 -9.91 -8.44
N ASP A 187 -8.92 -10.55 -8.75
CA ASP A 187 -9.97 -10.90 -7.80
C ASP A 187 -9.71 -12.24 -7.09
N TYR A 188 -8.71 -13.02 -7.53
CA TYR A 188 -8.34 -14.25 -6.85
C TYR A 188 -7.83 -13.96 -5.43
N ASN A 189 -8.23 -14.78 -4.46
CA ASN A 189 -7.73 -14.72 -3.09
C ASN A 189 -7.62 -16.13 -2.55
N SER A 190 -6.48 -16.50 -1.99
CA SER A 190 -6.24 -17.86 -1.50
C SER A 190 -7.05 -18.21 -0.27
N ARG A 191 -7.52 -17.23 0.52
CA ARG A 191 -8.32 -17.30 1.77
C ARG A 191 -7.78 -18.20 2.89
N VAL A 192 -6.84 -19.07 2.58
CA VAL A 192 -6.27 -20.10 3.43
C VAL A 192 -4.76 -20.00 3.28
N PHE A 193 -4.11 -19.87 4.42
CA PHE A 193 -2.67 -19.79 4.53
C PHE A 193 -2.18 -20.93 5.41
N ARG A 194 -1.09 -21.58 5.00
CA ARG A 194 -0.37 -22.57 5.82
C ARG A 194 1.03 -22.05 6.06
N PHE A 195 1.42 -21.97 7.33
CA PHE A 195 2.75 -21.50 7.71
C PHE A 195 3.84 -22.50 7.28
N PRO A 196 4.94 -22.04 6.67
CA PRO A 196 6.12 -22.86 6.41
C PRO A 196 6.68 -23.50 7.68
N ARG A 197 6.69 -24.84 7.77
CA ARG A 197 7.11 -25.60 8.96
C ARG A 197 6.32 -25.22 10.22
N THR A 198 5.26 -25.97 10.47
CA THR A 198 4.69 -26.07 11.80
C THR A 198 5.60 -26.98 12.63
N VAL A 199 6.40 -26.41 13.54
CA VAL A 199 6.88 -27.18 14.68
C VAL A 199 5.81 -26.97 15.76
N LEU A 200 5.03 -28.02 16.04
CA LEU A 200 4.21 -28.10 17.24
C LEU A 200 5.12 -28.23 18.47
#